data_AF-A0A132MIQ2-F1
#
_entry.id   AF-A0A132MIQ2-F1
#
_cell.length_a   1.000
_cell.length_b   1.000
_cell.length_c   1.000
_cell.angle_alpha   90.00
_cell.angle_beta   90.00
_cell.angle_gamma   90.00
#
_symmetry.space_group_name_H-M   'P 1'
#
loop_
_entity.id
_entity.type
_entity.pdbx_description
1 polymer ?
#
loop_
_entity_poly.entity_id
_entity_poly.type
_entity_poly.pdbx_seq_one_letter_code
_entity_poly.pdbx_strand_id
1 'polypeptide(L)'
;MTRSERYTCAITRDRDGRITAVEVAVDDLDGGHRVVRLEGERATHVAAFLQEVLRSAGLRGRQWTSPKPFALSPTLGAHAELLLRTVKPLRRIDRIVGVAEGVAGMSREEASYWHAQTRRRHGLKALRVLLDGGYRR
;
A
#
# COMPACT_ATOMS: atom_id res chain seq x y z
N MET A 1 21.22 14.46 -11.19
CA MET A 1 20.54 13.80 -10.05
C MET A 1 19.06 13.74 -10.34
N THR A 2 18.53 12.56 -10.66
CA THR A 2 17.12 12.37 -11.03
C THR A 2 16.24 12.61 -9.80
N ARG A 3 15.48 13.71 -9.78
CA ARG A 3 14.55 14.03 -8.69
C ARG A 3 13.45 12.96 -8.72
N SER A 4 13.31 12.20 -7.64
CA SER A 4 12.33 11.12 -7.50
C SER A 4 11.30 11.49 -6.44
N GLU A 5 10.06 11.01 -6.59
CA GLU A 5 9.01 11.15 -5.58
C GLU A 5 9.51 10.62 -4.22
N ARG A 6 9.13 11.29 -3.13
CA ARG A 6 9.48 10.87 -1.77
C ARG A 6 8.29 10.20 -1.11
N TYR A 7 8.48 8.96 -0.71
CA TYR A 7 7.46 8.17 -0.05
C TYR A 7 7.78 7.98 1.42
N THR A 8 6.77 8.15 2.27
CA THR A 8 6.87 7.88 3.70
C THR A 8 5.73 6.97 4.12
N CYS A 9 6.03 5.96 4.94
CA CYS A 9 5.04 5.07 5.51
C CYS A 9 4.96 5.26 7.03
N ALA A 10 3.75 5.26 7.59
CA ALA A 10 3.50 5.30 9.01
C ALA A 10 2.52 4.20 9.43
N ILE A 11 2.75 3.62 10.60
CA ILE A 11 1.91 2.56 11.17
C ILE A 11 1.51 3.00 12.57
N THR A 12 0.22 3.25 12.78
CA THR A 12 -0.34 3.65 14.07
C THR A 12 -0.85 2.40 14.80
N ARG A 13 -0.57 2.33 16.09
CA ARG A 13 -1.04 1.27 16.98
C ARG A 13 -1.76 1.85 18.19
N ASP A 14 -2.68 1.09 18.76
CA ASP A 14 -3.27 1.40 20.05
C ASP A 14 -2.37 1.00 21.23
N ARG A 15 -2.88 1.17 22.46
CA ARG A 15 -2.18 0.82 23.70
C ARG A 15 -1.89 -0.69 23.82
N ASP A 16 -2.69 -1.53 23.16
CA ASP A 16 -2.52 -2.98 23.15
C ASP A 16 -1.57 -3.44 22.03
N GLY A 17 -1.00 -2.50 21.26
CA GLY A 17 -0.09 -2.76 20.16
C GLY A 17 -0.78 -3.19 18.86
N ARG A 18 -2.12 -3.14 18.79
CA ARG A 18 -2.87 -3.49 17.58
C ARG A 18 -2.76 -2.38 16.56
N ILE A 19 -2.58 -2.72 15.30
CA ILE A 19 -2.51 -1.75 14.21
C ILE A 19 -3.91 -1.17 13.98
N THR A 20 -4.03 0.14 14.22
CA THR A 20 -5.28 0.90 14.06
C THR A 20 -5.29 1.76 12.81
N ALA A 21 -4.11 2.10 12.27
CA ALA A 21 -4.00 2.79 11.00
C ALA A 21 -2.69 2.50 10.28
N VAL A 22 -2.76 2.59 8.96
CA VAL A 22 -1.61 2.50 8.06
C VAL A 22 -1.72 3.64 7.06
N GLU A 23 -0.61 4.33 6.83
CA GLU A 23 -0.56 5.51 5.99
C GLU A 23 0.65 5.50 5.07
N VAL A 24 0.44 5.86 3.81
CA VAL A 24 1.50 6.17 2.85
C VAL A 24 1.29 7.59 2.38
N ALA A 25 2.31 8.42 2.59
CA ALA A 25 2.39 9.79 2.12
C ALA A 25 3.40 9.88 0.96
N VAL A 26 3.08 10.73 -0.02
CA VAL A 26 3.88 10.95 -1.22
C VAL A 26 4.04 12.44 -1.45
N ASP A 27 5.28 12.88 -1.53
CA ASP A 27 5.63 14.20 -2.06
C ASP A 27 6.08 13.99 -3.52
N ASP A 28 5.33 14.57 -4.45
CA ASP A 28 5.67 14.51 -5.86
C ASP A 28 6.70 15.58 -6.27
N LEU A 29 7.07 15.55 -7.55
CA LEU A 29 8.10 16.41 -8.10
C LEU A 29 7.63 17.86 -8.32
N ASP A 30 6.32 18.04 -8.45
CA ASP A 30 5.65 19.32 -8.72
C ASP A 30 5.23 20.01 -7.42
N GLY A 31 5.62 19.46 -6.26
CA GLY A 31 5.29 19.97 -4.93
C GLY A 31 3.92 19.52 -4.41
N GLY A 32 3.24 18.61 -5.12
CA GLY A 32 2.00 18.00 -4.69
C GLY A 32 2.24 16.99 -3.57
N HIS A 33 1.39 17.06 -2.55
CA HIS A 33 1.38 16.13 -1.42
C HIS A 33 0.13 15.26 -1.47
N ARG A 34 0.30 13.94 -1.40
CA ARG A 34 -0.80 12.97 -1.39
C ARG A 34 -0.67 12.02 -0.21
N VAL A 35 -1.78 11.76 0.47
CA VAL A 35 -1.82 10.81 1.59
C VAL A 35 -2.91 9.79 1.37
N VAL A 36 -2.55 8.52 1.52
CA VAL A 36 -3.48 7.41 1.52
C VAL A 36 -3.42 6.76 2.89
N ARG A 37 -4.55 6.82 3.61
CA ARG A 37 -4.69 6.28 4.96
C ARG A 37 -5.80 5.24 5.00
N LEU A 38 -5.52 4.13 5.65
CA LEU A 38 -6.47 3.11 6.07
C LEU A 38 -6.56 3.10 7.60
N GLU A 39 -7.74 2.86 8.13
CA GLU A 39 -8.01 2.85 9.57
C GLU A 39 -8.92 1.68 9.96
N GLY A 40 -8.89 1.33 11.25
CA GLY A 40 -9.67 0.26 11.85
C GLY A 40 -9.43 -1.09 11.16
N GLU A 41 -10.50 -1.84 10.95
CA GLU A 41 -10.45 -3.19 10.36
C GLU A 41 -9.68 -3.26 9.04
N ARG A 42 -9.77 -2.24 8.19
CA ARG A 42 -8.99 -2.21 6.93
C ARG A 42 -7.50 -2.17 7.18
N ALA A 43 -7.06 -1.33 8.13
CA ALA A 43 -5.66 -1.23 8.49
C ALA A 43 -5.14 -2.55 9.06
N THR A 44 -5.93 -3.17 9.95
CA THR A 44 -5.60 -4.47 10.55
C THR A 44 -5.44 -5.56 9.49
N HIS A 45 -6.38 -5.69 8.55
CA HIS A 45 -6.34 -6.73 7.53
C HIS A 45 -5.29 -6.49 6.43
N VAL A 46 -4.97 -5.22 6.12
CA VAL A 46 -3.93 -4.90 5.12
C VAL A 46 -2.52 -4.97 5.70
N ALA A 47 -2.36 -4.83 7.01
CA ALA A 47 -1.04 -4.73 7.64
C ALA A 47 -0.11 -5.91 7.30
N ALA A 48 -0.60 -7.15 7.31
CA ALA A 48 0.22 -8.32 6.98
C ALA A 48 0.76 -8.25 5.54
N PHE A 49 -0.10 -7.90 4.59
CA PHE A 49 0.25 -7.76 3.17
C PHE A 49 1.18 -6.57 2.93
N LEU A 50 0.97 -5.45 3.62
CA LEU A 50 1.92 -4.35 3.55
C LEU A 50 3.28 -4.79 4.11
N GLN A 51 3.31 -5.53 5.22
CA GLN A 51 4.55 -6.04 5.80
C GLN A 51 5.30 -6.92 4.81
N GLU A 52 4.60 -7.76 4.03
CA GLU A 52 5.18 -8.59 2.98
C GLU A 52 5.78 -7.74 1.85
N VAL A 53 5.04 -6.76 1.35
CA VAL A 53 5.53 -5.79 0.35
C VAL A 53 6.80 -5.09 0.82
N LEU A 54 6.86 -4.72 2.11
CA LEU A 54 8.02 -4.05 2.70
C LEU A 54 9.20 -5.00 2.95
N ARG A 55 8.93 -6.24 3.39
CA ARG A 55 9.97 -7.23 3.71
C ARG A 55 10.71 -7.70 2.47
N SER A 56 10.03 -7.86 1.33
CA SER A 56 10.67 -8.23 0.06
C SER A 56 11.65 -7.15 -0.45
N ALA A 57 11.67 -5.96 0.16
CA ALA A 57 12.64 -4.90 -0.09
C ALA A 57 13.70 -4.73 1.03
N GLY A 58 13.80 -5.68 1.97
CA GLY A 58 14.82 -5.67 3.01
C GLY A 58 14.57 -4.70 4.17
N LEU A 59 13.36 -4.14 4.30
CA LEU A 59 13.02 -3.29 5.45
C LEU A 59 13.02 -4.12 6.75
N ARG A 60 13.72 -3.60 7.76
CA ARG A 60 13.98 -4.31 9.02
C ARG A 60 12.78 -4.21 9.97
N GLY A 61 12.59 -5.23 10.81
CA GLY A 61 11.47 -5.30 11.78
C GLY A 61 11.35 -4.07 12.69
N ARG A 62 12.46 -3.38 12.99
CA ARG A 62 12.45 -2.16 13.81
C ARG A 62 11.68 -0.99 13.17
N GLN A 63 11.69 -0.87 11.84
CA GLN A 63 10.93 0.18 11.14
C GLN A 63 9.43 -0.13 11.21
N TRP A 64 9.06 -1.40 11.11
CA TRP A 64 7.67 -1.85 11.21
C TRP A 64 7.04 -1.54 12.57
N THR A 65 7.80 -1.74 13.66
CA THR A 65 7.32 -1.51 15.04
C THR A 65 7.46 -0.06 15.51
N SER A 66 8.16 0.79 14.76
CA SER A 66 8.36 2.20 15.10
C SER A 66 7.06 3.00 14.94
N PRO A 67 6.73 3.91 15.88
CA PRO A 67 5.62 4.86 15.70
C PRO A 67 5.99 6.02 14.75
N LYS A 68 7.28 6.22 14.48
CA LYS A 68 7.75 7.27 13.57
C LYS A 68 7.58 6.85 12.11
N PRO A 69 7.12 7.75 11.23
CA PRO A 69 7.11 7.51 9.80
C PRO A 69 8.53 7.17 9.28
N PHE A 70 8.62 6.31 8.28
CA PHE A 70 9.89 5.89 7.69
C PHE A 70 9.84 6.00 6.15
N ALA A 71 10.97 6.35 5.56
CA ALA A 71 11.08 6.53 4.12
C ALA A 71 11.03 5.19 3.37
N LEU A 72 10.40 5.21 2.20
CA LEU A 72 10.40 4.12 1.24
C LEU A 72 11.15 4.54 -0.03
N SER A 73 11.76 3.58 -0.72
CA SER A 73 12.24 3.83 -2.08
C SER A 73 11.05 4.11 -3.01
N PRO A 74 11.22 4.85 -4.13
CA PRO A 74 10.11 5.17 -5.03
C PRO A 74 9.32 3.95 -5.50
N THR A 75 10.01 2.88 -5.91
CA THR A 75 9.37 1.63 -6.38
C THR A 75 8.57 0.95 -5.26
N LEU A 76 9.11 0.94 -4.04
CA LEU A 76 8.45 0.33 -2.89
C LEU A 76 7.26 1.16 -2.42
N GLY A 77 7.43 2.48 -2.42
CA GLY A 77 6.39 3.45 -2.09
C GLY A 77 5.21 3.38 -3.05
N ALA A 78 5.46 3.30 -4.35
CA ALA A 78 4.42 3.12 -5.36
C ALA A 78 3.63 1.81 -5.16
N HIS A 79 4.31 0.71 -4.84
CA HIS A 79 3.66 -0.56 -4.51
C HIS A 79 2.79 -0.42 -3.24
N ALA A 80 3.33 0.14 -2.17
CA ALA A 80 2.59 0.36 -0.92
C ALA A 80 1.38 1.30 -1.12
N GLU A 81 1.55 2.39 -1.89
CA GLU A 81 0.46 3.30 -2.23
C GLU A 81 -0.63 2.59 -3.05
N LEU A 82 -0.23 1.78 -4.04
CA LEU A 82 -1.18 0.99 -4.86
C LEU A 82 -2.00 0.05 -3.98
N LEU A 83 -1.36 -0.68 -3.06
CA LEU A 83 -2.03 -1.57 -2.11
C LEU A 83 -3.12 -0.83 -1.33
N LEU A 84 -2.74 0.28 -0.69
CA LEU A 84 -3.67 1.07 0.13
C LEU A 84 -4.80 1.67 -0.71
N ARG A 85 -4.51 2.24 -1.89
CA ARG A 85 -5.52 2.86 -2.76
C ARG A 85 -6.52 1.85 -3.31
N THR A 86 -6.06 0.65 -3.63
CA THR A 86 -6.90 -0.42 -4.16
C THR A 86 -7.84 -0.96 -3.09
N VAL A 87 -7.38 -1.04 -1.83
CA VAL A 87 -8.20 -1.51 -0.71
C VAL A 87 -9.13 -0.44 -0.13
N LYS A 88 -8.71 0.84 -0.11
CA LYS A 88 -9.46 1.95 0.55
C LYS A 88 -10.97 1.97 0.30
N PRO A 89 -11.50 1.79 -0.93
CA PRO A 89 -12.93 1.82 -1.18
C PRO A 89 -13.68 0.54 -0.77
N LEU A 90 -12.97 -0.53 -0.40
CA LEU A 90 -13.57 -1.81 -0.02
C LEU A 90 -14.08 -1.79 1.42
N ARG A 91 -15.12 -2.60 1.68
CA ARG A 91 -15.74 -2.75 3.01
C ARG A 91 -15.82 -4.20 3.48
N ARG A 92 -16.06 -5.14 2.56
CA ARG A 92 -16.13 -6.57 2.91
C ARG A 92 -14.71 -7.13 3.13
N ILE A 93 -14.52 -7.81 4.25
CA ILE A 93 -13.20 -8.30 4.70
C ILE A 93 -12.62 -9.31 3.73
N ASP A 94 -13.40 -10.27 3.25
CA ASP A 94 -12.98 -11.26 2.25
C ASP A 94 -12.39 -10.60 0.99
N ARG A 95 -13.03 -9.52 0.53
CA ARG A 95 -12.56 -8.75 -0.63
C ARG A 95 -11.32 -7.92 -0.31
N ILE A 96 -11.24 -7.36 0.90
CA ILE A 96 -10.04 -6.64 1.36
C ILE A 96 -8.84 -7.57 1.33
N VAL A 97 -8.97 -8.76 1.92
CA VAL A 97 -7.90 -9.77 1.99
C VAL A 97 -7.49 -10.22 0.60
N GLY A 98 -8.43 -10.69 -0.24
CA GLY A 98 -8.08 -11.19 -1.57
C GLY A 98 -7.46 -10.14 -2.49
N VAL A 99 -7.94 -8.89 -2.44
CA VAL A 99 -7.33 -7.79 -3.20
C VAL A 99 -5.96 -7.40 -2.63
N ALA A 100 -5.80 -7.37 -1.31
CA ALA A 100 -4.53 -7.02 -0.68
C ALA A 100 -3.44 -8.07 -0.98
N GLU A 101 -3.80 -9.34 -0.91
CA GLU A 101 -2.95 -10.47 -1.29
C GLU A 101 -2.52 -10.39 -2.76
N GLY A 102 -3.50 -10.20 -3.67
CA GLY A 102 -3.22 -10.09 -5.10
C GLY A 102 -2.32 -8.91 -5.46
N VAL A 103 -2.43 -7.77 -4.76
CA VAL A 103 -1.47 -6.66 -4.97
C VAL A 103 -0.11 -7.00 -4.36
N ALA A 104 -0.05 -7.52 -3.14
CA ALA A 104 1.21 -7.82 -2.45
C ALA A 104 2.06 -8.86 -3.19
N GLY A 105 1.42 -9.83 -3.85
CA GLY A 105 2.07 -10.85 -4.67
C GLY A 105 2.59 -10.36 -6.02
N MET A 106 2.31 -9.13 -6.43
CA MET A 106 2.79 -8.59 -7.71
C MET A 106 4.31 -8.43 -7.74
N SER A 107 4.90 -8.62 -8.92
CA SER A 107 6.28 -8.16 -9.15
C SER A 107 6.36 -6.63 -9.03
N ARG A 108 7.59 -6.09 -8.92
CA ARG A 108 7.79 -4.63 -8.84
C ARG A 108 7.36 -3.94 -10.13
N GLU A 109 7.59 -4.59 -11.26
CA GLU A 109 7.20 -4.12 -12.59
C GLU A 109 5.69 -4.09 -12.75
N GLU A 110 5.00 -5.16 -12.33
CA GLU A 110 3.54 -5.25 -12.39
C GLU A 110 2.88 -4.20 -11.46
N ALA A 111 3.35 -4.08 -10.22
CA ALA A 111 2.86 -3.07 -9.29
C ALA A 111 3.10 -1.65 -9.82
N SER A 112 4.27 -1.38 -10.43
CA SER A 112 4.58 -0.10 -11.06
C SER A 112 3.64 0.22 -12.22
N TYR A 113 3.38 -0.76 -13.09
CA TYR A 113 2.42 -0.63 -14.20
C TYR A 113 1.01 -0.27 -13.69
N TRP A 114 0.51 -1.00 -12.69
CA TRP A 114 -0.81 -0.73 -12.13
C TRP A 114 -0.88 0.58 -11.36
N HIS A 115 0.20 0.98 -10.68
CA HIS A 115 0.30 2.28 -10.03
C HIS A 115 0.18 3.44 -11.03
N ALA A 116 0.88 3.35 -12.18
CA ALA A 116 0.72 4.32 -13.26
C ALA A 116 -0.73 4.37 -13.78
N GLN A 117 -1.40 3.21 -13.83
CA GLN A 117 -2.79 3.10 -14.26
C GLN A 117 -3.79 3.72 -13.29
N THR A 118 -3.41 3.99 -12.04
CA THR A 118 -4.27 4.70 -11.07
C THR A 118 -4.59 6.14 -11.48
N ARG A 119 -3.79 6.74 -12.37
CA ARG A 119 -4.01 8.06 -12.95
C ARG A 119 -5.09 8.06 -14.05
N ARG A 120 -5.42 6.89 -14.60
CA ARG A 120 -6.45 6.74 -15.63
C ARG A 120 -7.83 6.58 -15.03
N ARG A 121 -8.84 7.05 -15.76
CA ARG A 121 -10.25 6.84 -15.41
C ARG A 121 -10.51 5.33 -15.27
N HIS A 122 -10.98 4.91 -14.10
CA HIS A 122 -11.29 3.51 -13.75
C HIS A 122 -10.12 2.53 -13.52
N GLY A 123 -8.85 2.96 -13.53
CA GLY A 123 -7.71 2.03 -13.34
C GLY A 123 -7.79 1.18 -12.06
N LEU A 124 -8.05 1.81 -10.91
CA LEU A 124 -8.25 1.11 -9.63
C LEU A 124 -9.49 0.20 -9.60
N LYS A 125 -10.52 0.50 -10.41
CA LYS A 125 -11.71 -0.36 -10.53
C LYS A 125 -11.37 -1.60 -11.36
N ALA A 126 -10.69 -1.41 -12.50
CA ALA A 126 -10.26 -2.50 -13.37
C ALA A 126 -9.34 -3.48 -12.62
N LEU A 127 -8.36 -2.95 -11.88
CA LEU A 127 -7.48 -3.79 -11.06
C LEU A 127 -8.26 -4.64 -10.05
N ARG A 128 -9.19 -4.02 -9.30
CA ARG A 128 -10.02 -4.77 -8.35
C ARG A 128 -10.82 -5.87 -9.02
N VAL A 129 -11.40 -5.62 -10.19
CA VAL A 129 -12.16 -6.66 -10.92
C VAL A 129 -11.24 -7.81 -11.34
N LEU A 130 -10.03 -7.51 -11.80
CA LEU A 130 -9.03 -8.52 -12.16
C LEU A 130 -8.66 -9.40 -10.95
N LEU A 131 -8.38 -8.79 -9.80
CA LEU A 131 -7.97 -9.52 -8.59
C LEU A 131 -9.12 -10.30 -7.93
N ASP A 132 -10.34 -9.75 -7.93
CA ASP A 132 -11.53 -10.36 -7.32
C ASP A 132 -12.02 -11.60 -8.13
N GLY A 133 -11.72 -11.64 -9.44
CA GLY A 133 -12.12 -12.73 -10.34
C GLY A 133 -11.02 -13.69 -10.78
N GLY A 134 -9.74 -13.35 -10.63
CA GLY A 134 -8.64 -14.02 -11.35
C GLY A 134 -7.54 -14.69 -10.51
N TYR A 135 -7.38 -14.34 -9.24
CA TYR A 135 -6.24 -14.82 -8.42
C TYR A 135 -6.53 -16.05 -7.53
N ARG A 136 -7.75 -16.60 -7.57
CA ARG A 136 -8.03 -17.91 -6.97
C ARG A 136 -7.52 -19.01 -7.91
N ARG A 137 -6.25 -19.38 -7.81
CA ARG A 137 -5.71 -20.64 -8.33
C ARG A 137 -4.86 -21.31 -7.27
#